data_AF-A0A522FS71-F1
#
_entry.id   AF-A0A522FS71-F1
#
_cell.length_a   1.000
_cell.length_b   1.000
_cell.length_c   1.000
_cell.angle_alpha   90.00
_cell.angle_beta   90.00
_cell.angle_gamma   90.00
#
_symmetry.space_group_name_H-M   'P 1'
#
loop_
_entity.id
_entity.type
_entity.pdbx_description
1 polymer ?
#
loop_
_entity_poly.entity_id
_entity_poly.type
_entity_poly.pdbx_seq_one_letter_code
_entity_poly.pdbx_strand_id
1 'polypeptide(L)'
;MAETFNQIRINAGISYLRFRRYLELIFIIIMFPVILILFLLFSIMVFIDSGNRIIYKQTRIGLNGKPFIMYKFRTMRAIPKFQNNYFLHQRDRVTSFGKFLRKHRLDELPQIWNVLKGDMSLIGPRPEAIELYYYFLNAIPDYLNRTMITPGITGWAQANYAHTLTIEGNKEKLKYDIYYINHLSIKLDLIIIIKTLKVIFTGKNSE
;
A
#
# COMPACT_ATOMS: atom_id res chain seq x y z
N MET A 1 35.45 -12.12 -0.19
CA MET A 1 35.09 -10.79 -0.73
C MET A 1 33.59 -10.66 -0.99
N ALA A 2 32.96 -11.51 -1.82
CA ALA A 2 31.53 -11.42 -2.13
C ALA A 2 30.60 -11.51 -0.90
N GLU A 3 30.89 -12.40 0.05
CA GLU A 3 30.14 -12.52 1.32
C GLU A 3 30.26 -11.26 2.19
N THR A 4 31.45 -10.67 2.30
CA THR A 4 31.69 -9.43 3.03
C THR A 4 30.92 -8.26 2.41
N PHE A 5 30.94 -8.14 1.08
CA PHE A 5 30.15 -7.12 0.36
C PHE A 5 28.64 -7.32 0.54
N ASN A 6 28.15 -8.56 0.50
CA ASN A 6 26.75 -8.88 0.77
C ASN A 6 26.36 -8.53 2.22
N GLN A 7 27.20 -8.87 3.19
CA GLN A 7 26.96 -8.54 4.60
C GLN A 7 26.94 -7.02 4.84
N ILE A 8 27.85 -6.27 4.22
CA ILE A 8 27.86 -4.80 4.27
C ILE A 8 26.57 -4.22 3.67
N ARG A 9 26.13 -4.72 2.50
CA ARG A 9 24.86 -4.30 1.89
C ARG A 9 23.66 -4.60 2.77
N ILE A 10 23.59 -5.79 3.38
CA ILE A 10 22.52 -6.17 4.31
C ILE A 10 22.51 -5.23 5.52
N ASN A 11 23.67 -5.00 6.13
CA ASN A 11 23.78 -4.12 7.30
C ASN A 11 23.43 -2.66 6.97
N ALA A 12 23.85 -2.16 5.80
CA ALA A 12 23.49 -0.84 5.31
C ALA A 12 21.98 -0.73 5.06
N GLY A 13 21.36 -1.75 4.45
CA GLY A 13 19.92 -1.83 4.25
C GLY A 13 19.14 -1.81 5.57
N ILE A 14 19.54 -2.61 6.55
CA ILE A 14 18.91 -2.64 7.89
C ILE A 14 19.06 -1.28 8.59
N SER A 15 20.25 -0.69 8.55
CA SER A 15 20.52 0.61 9.16
C SER A 15 19.66 1.70 8.50
N TYR A 16 19.55 1.66 7.17
CA TYR A 16 18.68 2.55 6.42
C TYR A 16 17.20 2.37 6.79
N LEU A 17 16.68 1.15 6.89
CA LEU A 17 15.28 0.89 7.27
C LEU A 17 14.96 1.44 8.67
N ARG A 18 15.89 1.31 9.63
CA ARG A 18 15.76 1.90 10.97
C ARG A 18 15.78 3.43 10.90
N PHE A 19 16.71 4.01 10.15
CA PHE A 19 16.79 5.46 9.97
C PHE A 19 15.51 6.02 9.30
N ARG A 20 15.06 5.39 8.22
CA ARG A 20 13.81 5.70 7.53
C ARG A 20 12.64 5.65 8.50
N ARG A 21 12.56 4.65 9.37
CA ARG A 21 11.50 4.53 10.37
C ARG A 21 11.41 5.79 11.26
N TYR A 22 12.53 6.32 11.73
CA TYR A 22 12.52 7.57 12.51
C TYR A 22 12.04 8.76 11.67
N LEU A 23 12.50 8.89 10.43
CA LEU A 23 12.04 9.96 9.52
C LEU A 23 10.53 9.89 9.25
N GLU A 24 9.98 8.70 9.04
CA GLU A 24 8.54 8.49 8.83
C GLU A 24 7.73 8.94 10.05
N LEU A 25 8.18 8.61 11.27
CA LEU A 25 7.51 9.03 12.49
C LEU A 25 7.58 10.54 12.71
N ILE A 26 8.75 11.14 12.51
CA ILE A 26 8.92 12.60 12.59
C ILE A 26 8.02 13.30 11.57
N PHE A 27 7.98 12.81 10.33
CA PHE A 27 7.11 13.33 9.28
C PHE A 27 5.63 13.26 9.67
N ILE A 28 5.17 12.11 10.19
CA ILE A 28 3.78 11.94 10.63
C ILE A 28 3.45 12.87 11.79
N ILE A 29 4.35 13.06 12.76
CA ILE A 29 4.15 13.98 13.89
C ILE A 29 4.01 15.42 13.39
N ILE A 30 4.91 15.87 12.53
CA ILE A 30 4.88 17.23 11.94
C ILE A 30 3.59 17.44 11.13
N MET A 31 3.16 16.41 10.39
CA MET A 31 1.96 16.47 9.55
C MET A 31 0.67 16.11 10.27
N PHE A 32 0.72 15.76 11.55
CA PHE A 32 -0.43 15.26 12.30
C PHE A 32 -1.64 16.23 12.26
N PRO A 33 -1.48 17.57 12.44
CA PRO A 33 -2.62 18.48 12.35
C PRO A 33 -3.31 18.44 10.98
N VAL A 34 -2.53 18.40 9.89
CA VAL A 34 -3.05 18.34 8.52
C VAL A 34 -3.72 16.99 8.26
N ILE A 35 -3.07 15.89 8.65
CA ILE A 35 -3.62 14.53 8.53
C ILE A 35 -4.95 14.42 9.27
N LEU A 36 -5.04 14.97 10.48
CA LEU A 36 -6.25 14.93 11.31
C LEU A 36 -7.40 15.69 10.66
N ILE A 37 -7.14 16.91 10.16
CA ILE A 37 -8.16 17.71 9.45
C ILE A 37 -8.68 16.96 8.22
N LEU A 38 -7.78 16.45 7.37
CA LEU A 38 -8.17 15.68 6.18
C LEU A 38 -8.91 14.40 6.54
N PHE A 39 -8.47 13.70 7.57
CA PHE A 39 -9.12 12.48 8.04
C PHE A 39 -10.55 12.75 8.49
N LEU A 40 -10.79 13.81 9.28
CA LEU A 40 -12.13 14.19 9.73
C LEU A 40 -13.02 14.61 8.56
N LEU A 41 -12.53 15.47 7.66
CA LEU A 41 -13.26 15.92 6.48
C LEU A 41 -13.69 14.75 5.59
N PHE A 42 -12.76 13.86 5.24
CA PHE A 42 -13.07 12.69 4.41
C PHE A 42 -13.94 11.67 5.15
N SER A 43 -13.81 11.54 6.47
CA SER A 43 -14.68 10.69 7.28
C SER A 43 -16.14 11.13 7.19
N ILE A 44 -16.41 12.43 7.29
CA ILE A 44 -17.76 13.00 7.16
C ILE A 44 -18.30 12.74 5.75
N MET A 45 -17.49 13.01 4.71
CA MET A 45 -17.92 12.80 3.33
C MET A 45 -18.21 11.32 3.01
N VAL A 46 -17.38 10.39 3.52
CA VAL A 46 -17.61 8.95 3.39
C VAL A 46 -18.87 8.53 4.14
N PHE A 47 -19.12 9.08 5.33
CA PHE A 47 -20.32 8.79 6.11
C PHE A 47 -21.59 9.22 5.35
N ILE A 48 -21.58 10.40 4.75
CA ILE A 48 -22.70 10.90 3.94
C ILE A 48 -22.91 10.02 2.70
N ASP A 49 -21.84 9.62 2.00
CA ASP A 49 -21.93 8.91 0.70
C ASP A 49 -22.18 7.40 0.83
N SER A 50 -21.69 6.77 1.90
CA SER A 50 -21.75 5.31 2.10
C SER A 50 -22.56 4.85 3.32
N GLY A 51 -23.06 5.80 4.13
CA GLY A 51 -23.79 5.57 5.36
C GLY A 51 -22.89 5.22 6.55
N ASN A 52 -23.25 4.18 7.29
CA ASN A 52 -22.80 3.94 8.66
C ASN A 52 -21.34 3.51 8.89
N ARG A 53 -20.58 3.10 7.86
CA ARG A 53 -19.21 2.56 8.05
C ARG A 53 -18.19 3.36 7.27
N ILE A 54 -17.37 4.12 8.00
CA ILE A 54 -16.33 4.98 7.44
C ILE A 54 -15.07 4.18 7.07
N ILE A 55 -14.67 3.26 7.95
CA ILE A 55 -13.44 2.48 7.79
C ILE A 55 -13.74 1.07 7.28
N TYR A 56 -13.04 0.69 6.22
CA TYR A 56 -12.91 -0.68 5.75
C TYR A 56 -11.63 -1.29 6.31
N LYS A 57 -11.73 -2.54 6.77
CA LYS A 57 -10.62 -3.32 7.33
C LYS A 57 -10.42 -4.56 6.47
N GLN A 58 -9.18 -4.85 6.11
CA GLN A 58 -8.85 -6.07 5.37
C GLN A 58 -7.55 -6.67 5.89
N THR A 59 -7.55 -7.98 6.12
CA THR A 59 -6.33 -8.69 6.47
C THR A 59 -5.42 -8.82 5.25
N ARG A 60 -4.17 -8.44 5.43
CA ARG A 60 -3.14 -8.39 4.40
C ARG A 60 -1.86 -9.06 4.89
N ILE A 61 -1.00 -9.45 3.97
CA ILE A 61 0.32 -10.01 4.28
C ILE A 61 1.36 -8.90 4.43
N GLY A 62 2.09 -8.92 5.54
CA GLY A 62 3.13 -7.95 5.88
C GLY A 62 4.51 -8.60 6.02
N LEU A 63 5.34 -8.02 6.90
CA LEU A 63 6.73 -8.44 7.11
C LEU A 63 6.83 -9.93 7.45
N ASN A 64 7.74 -10.64 6.77
CA ASN A 64 8.00 -12.07 6.92
C ASN A 64 6.73 -12.93 6.74
N GLY A 65 5.85 -12.52 5.85
CA GLY A 65 4.60 -13.25 5.57
C GLY A 65 3.54 -13.13 6.66
N LYS A 66 3.73 -12.31 7.70
CA LYS A 66 2.79 -12.23 8.83
C LYS A 66 1.54 -11.43 8.46
N PRO A 67 0.33 -11.92 8.79
CA PRO A 67 -0.90 -11.19 8.53
C PRO A 67 -1.06 -9.98 9.46
N PHE A 68 -1.61 -8.88 8.93
CA PHE A 68 -1.99 -7.69 9.71
C PHE A 68 -3.30 -7.08 9.16
N ILE A 69 -3.94 -6.22 9.95
CA ILE A 69 -5.18 -5.54 9.55
C ILE A 69 -4.83 -4.21 8.89
N MET A 70 -5.07 -4.10 7.58
CA MET A 70 -4.92 -2.85 6.84
C MET A 70 -6.22 -2.03 6.89
N TYR A 71 -6.10 -0.72 7.17
CA TYR A 71 -7.23 0.21 7.24
C TYR A 71 -7.35 1.06 5.98
N LYS A 72 -8.57 1.28 5.50
CA LYS A 72 -8.88 2.18 4.37
C LYS A 72 -10.19 2.91 4.62
N PHE A 73 -10.40 4.02 3.92
CA PHE A 73 -11.75 4.55 3.82
C PHE A 73 -12.62 3.60 3.00
N ARG A 74 -13.88 3.47 3.40
CA ARG A 74 -14.86 2.72 2.65
C ARG A 74 -15.22 3.49 1.39
N THR A 75 -14.98 2.88 0.24
CA THR A 75 -15.29 3.47 -1.09
C THR A 75 -16.32 2.67 -1.87
N MET A 76 -16.82 1.57 -1.28
CA MET A 76 -17.76 0.65 -1.93
C MET A 76 -18.97 0.35 -1.04
N ARG A 77 -20.15 0.29 -1.66
CA ARG A 77 -21.40 -0.13 -1.03
C ARG A 77 -21.39 -1.64 -0.75
N ALA A 78 -22.10 -2.04 0.31
CA ALA A 78 -22.31 -3.45 0.61
C ALA A 78 -23.23 -4.07 -0.46
N ILE A 79 -23.04 -5.35 -0.76
CA ILE A 79 -23.98 -6.10 -1.60
C ILE A 79 -25.20 -6.43 -0.72
N PRO A 80 -26.44 -6.16 -1.18
CA PRO A 80 -27.64 -6.68 -0.51
C PRO A 80 -27.57 -8.21 -0.43
N LYS A 81 -27.95 -8.81 0.71
CA LYS A 81 -27.85 -10.27 0.97
C LYS A 81 -28.53 -11.17 -0.08
N PHE A 82 -29.36 -10.63 -0.97
CA PHE A 82 -30.15 -11.36 -1.96
C PHE A 82 -29.63 -11.28 -3.42
N GLN A 83 -28.51 -10.59 -3.69
CA GLN A 83 -27.93 -10.54 -5.04
C GLN A 83 -26.70 -11.44 -5.14
N ASN A 84 -26.87 -12.59 -5.79
CA ASN A 84 -25.88 -13.67 -5.87
C ASN A 84 -24.78 -13.45 -6.95
N ASN A 85 -24.55 -12.20 -7.36
CA ASN A 85 -23.64 -11.86 -8.46
C ASN A 85 -22.50 -10.96 -7.98
N TYR A 86 -21.57 -11.53 -7.21
CA TYR A 86 -20.41 -10.84 -6.64
C TYR A 86 -19.52 -10.15 -7.69
N PHE A 87 -19.42 -10.73 -8.89
CA PHE A 87 -18.50 -10.29 -9.94
C PHE A 87 -19.07 -9.26 -10.92
N LEU A 88 -20.39 -9.26 -11.17
CA LEU A 88 -21.01 -8.46 -12.23
C LEU A 88 -21.13 -6.96 -11.91
N HIS A 89 -20.96 -6.53 -10.64
CA HIS A 89 -21.26 -5.15 -10.23
C HIS A 89 -20.12 -4.44 -9.48
N GLN A 90 -18.86 -4.88 -9.61
CA GLN A 90 -17.75 -4.23 -8.86
C GLN A 90 -17.62 -2.73 -9.16
N ARG A 91 -17.83 -2.30 -10.40
CA ARG A 91 -17.81 -0.88 -10.80
C ARG A 91 -19.02 -0.11 -10.24
N ASP A 92 -20.20 -0.72 -10.27
CA ASP A 92 -21.46 -0.10 -9.81
C ASP A 92 -21.51 0.09 -8.28
N ARG A 93 -20.67 -0.66 -7.56
CA ARG A 93 -20.56 -0.59 -6.10
C ARG A 93 -19.74 0.58 -5.59
N VAL A 94 -18.89 1.19 -6.42
CA VAL A 94 -18.04 2.32 -5.99
C VAL A 94 -18.91 3.58 -5.87
N THR A 95 -18.90 4.17 -4.68
CA THR A 95 -19.69 5.38 -4.42
C THR A 95 -19.11 6.60 -5.13
N SER A 96 -19.89 7.68 -5.30
CA SER A 96 -19.45 8.86 -6.06
C SER A 96 -18.22 9.52 -5.43
N PHE A 97 -18.21 9.71 -4.11
CA PHE A 97 -17.04 10.19 -3.40
C PHE A 97 -15.95 9.11 -3.31
N GLY A 98 -16.34 7.84 -3.24
CA GLY A 98 -15.41 6.71 -3.31
C GLY A 98 -14.57 6.69 -4.59
N LYS A 99 -15.15 7.07 -5.74
CA LYS A 99 -14.42 7.22 -7.01
C LYS A 99 -13.34 8.30 -6.89
N PHE A 100 -13.66 9.45 -6.30
CA PHE A 100 -12.70 10.53 -6.05
C PHE A 100 -11.57 10.04 -5.12
N LEU A 101 -11.91 9.43 -3.98
CA LEU A 101 -10.92 8.93 -3.03
C LEU A 101 -9.95 7.93 -3.69
N ARG A 102 -10.45 6.97 -4.47
CA ARG A 102 -9.61 5.98 -5.16
C ARG A 102 -8.75 6.61 -6.26
N LYS A 103 -9.33 7.52 -7.04
CA LYS A 103 -8.62 8.24 -8.12
C LYS A 103 -7.39 8.97 -7.59
N HIS A 104 -7.53 9.61 -6.44
CA HIS A 104 -6.47 10.39 -5.80
C HIS A 104 -5.72 9.61 -4.70
N ARG A 105 -5.96 8.30 -4.54
CA ARG A 105 -5.39 7.43 -3.48
C ARG A 105 -5.62 7.92 -2.04
N LEU A 106 -6.60 8.78 -1.85
CA LEU A 106 -6.97 9.34 -0.54
C LEU A 106 -7.72 8.31 0.32
N ASP A 107 -8.21 7.23 -0.28
CA ASP A 107 -8.78 6.09 0.46
C ASP A 107 -7.76 5.38 1.37
N GLU A 108 -6.46 5.61 1.13
CA GLU A 108 -5.35 5.00 1.86
C GLU A 108 -4.91 5.81 3.09
N LEU A 109 -5.47 7.01 3.32
CA LEU A 109 -5.11 7.86 4.47
C LEU A 109 -5.21 7.13 5.84
N PRO A 110 -6.20 6.25 6.11
CA PRO A 110 -6.24 5.50 7.36
C PRO A 110 -5.06 4.54 7.60
N GLN A 111 -4.29 4.19 6.56
CA GLN A 111 -3.08 3.36 6.68
C GLN A 111 -1.96 4.05 7.44
N ILE A 112 -2.02 5.38 7.65
CA ILE A 112 -1.08 6.08 8.54
C ILE A 112 -1.10 5.46 9.94
N TRP A 113 -2.25 4.94 10.38
CA TRP A 113 -2.34 4.18 11.63
C TRP A 113 -1.54 2.87 11.60
N ASN A 114 -1.54 2.16 10.46
CA ASN A 114 -0.68 0.98 10.28
C ASN A 114 0.80 1.35 10.31
N VAL A 115 1.16 2.51 9.74
CA VAL A 115 2.53 3.01 9.81
C VAL A 115 2.90 3.31 11.25
N LEU A 116 2.08 4.03 12.02
CA LEU A 116 2.34 4.29 13.44
C LEU A 116 2.52 3.00 14.25
N LYS A 117 1.68 1.99 14.01
CA LYS A 117 1.79 0.65 14.65
C LYS A 117 3.05 -0.13 14.29
N GLY A 118 3.67 0.18 13.15
CA GLY A 118 4.81 -0.57 12.62
C GLY A 118 4.43 -1.76 11.73
N ASP A 119 3.13 -1.93 11.42
CA ASP A 119 2.66 -2.94 10.46
C ASP A 119 3.10 -2.58 9.03
N MET A 120 3.22 -1.28 8.74
CA MET A 120 3.56 -0.72 7.44
C MET A 120 4.64 0.37 7.56
N SER A 121 5.22 0.73 6.43
CA SER A 121 6.01 1.95 6.19
C SER A 121 5.26 2.85 5.18
N LEU A 122 5.69 4.11 5.03
CA LEU A 122 5.19 4.96 3.96
C LEU A 122 5.58 4.38 2.59
N ILE A 123 6.82 3.85 2.50
CA ILE A 123 7.38 3.30 1.26
C ILE A 123 7.81 1.84 1.45
N GLY A 124 7.36 0.99 0.54
CA GLY A 124 7.65 -0.44 0.52
C GLY A 124 6.77 -1.21 -0.47
N PRO A 125 6.98 -2.52 -0.63
CA PRO A 125 6.12 -3.37 -1.44
C PRO A 125 4.65 -3.29 -1.00
N ARG A 126 3.73 -3.22 -1.95
CA ARG A 126 2.29 -3.16 -1.63
C ARG A 126 1.83 -4.48 -0.99
N PRO A 127 1.13 -4.46 0.15
CA PRO A 127 0.68 -5.68 0.81
C PRO A 127 -0.50 -6.33 0.08
N GLU A 128 -0.46 -7.64 -0.11
CA GLU A 128 -1.52 -8.39 -0.79
C GLU A 128 -2.59 -8.91 0.16
N ALA A 129 -3.79 -9.13 -0.39
CA ALA A 129 -4.80 -9.92 0.28
C ALA A 129 -4.28 -11.36 0.46
N ILE A 130 -4.66 -12.01 1.56
CA ILE A 130 -4.17 -13.34 1.93
C ILE A 130 -4.35 -14.35 0.78
N GLU A 131 -5.56 -14.41 0.22
CA GLU A 131 -5.89 -15.33 -0.88
C GLU A 131 -4.98 -15.11 -2.10
N LEU A 132 -4.79 -13.86 -2.48
CA LEU A 132 -3.98 -13.47 -3.63
C LEU A 132 -2.48 -13.72 -3.38
N TYR A 133 -2.02 -13.49 -2.15
CA TYR A 133 -0.64 -13.78 -1.76
C TYR A 133 -0.32 -15.27 -1.91
N TYR A 134 -1.15 -16.15 -1.36
CA TYR A 134 -0.89 -17.60 -1.45
C TYR A 134 -1.03 -18.12 -2.89
N TYR A 135 -1.97 -17.58 -3.66
CA TYR A 135 -2.07 -17.87 -5.08
C TYR A 135 -0.76 -17.57 -5.83
N PHE A 136 -0.20 -16.37 -5.64
CA PHE A 136 1.06 -16.00 -6.29
C PHE A 136 2.28 -16.68 -5.68
N LEU A 137 2.29 -16.94 -4.37
CA LEU A 137 3.36 -17.67 -3.70
C LEU A 137 3.55 -19.07 -4.30
N ASN A 138 2.45 -19.75 -4.63
CA ASN A 138 2.49 -21.08 -5.23
C ASN A 138 2.83 -21.03 -6.74
N ALA A 139 2.57 -19.92 -7.42
CA ALA A 139 2.74 -19.80 -8.88
C ALA A 139 4.05 -19.11 -9.32
N ILE A 140 4.69 -18.35 -8.43
CA ILE A 140 5.84 -17.50 -8.74
C ILE A 140 7.00 -17.88 -7.80
N PRO A 141 8.12 -18.39 -8.34
CA PRO A 141 9.32 -18.62 -7.53
C PRO A 141 9.76 -17.36 -6.79
N ASP A 142 10.28 -17.52 -5.59
CA ASP A 142 10.82 -16.43 -4.76
C ASP A 142 9.83 -15.32 -4.40
N TYR A 143 8.52 -15.54 -4.60
CA TYR A 143 7.50 -14.51 -4.32
C TYR A 143 7.51 -14.04 -2.86
N LEU A 144 7.91 -14.91 -1.92
CA LEU A 144 8.06 -14.56 -0.50
C LEU A 144 9.06 -13.42 -0.26
N ASN A 145 10.06 -13.25 -1.13
CA ASN A 145 11.15 -12.30 -0.94
C ASN A 145 10.65 -10.84 -0.91
N ARG A 146 9.50 -10.53 -1.53
CA ARG A 146 8.88 -9.20 -1.43
C ARG A 146 8.41 -8.85 -0.01
N THR A 147 8.29 -9.84 0.87
CA THR A 147 7.86 -9.67 2.26
C THR A 147 9.03 -9.55 3.26
N MET A 148 10.28 -9.48 2.77
CA MET A 148 11.48 -9.35 3.63
C MET A 148 11.58 -7.99 4.34
N ILE A 149 10.81 -6.99 3.91
CA ILE A 149 10.71 -5.67 4.56
C ILE A 149 9.26 -5.32 4.85
N THR A 150 9.03 -4.31 5.69
CA THR A 150 7.69 -3.81 5.95
C THR A 150 7.01 -3.35 4.66
N PRO A 151 5.74 -3.70 4.44
CA PRO A 151 4.99 -3.24 3.28
C PRO A 151 4.79 -1.72 3.32
N GLY A 152 4.56 -1.12 2.15
CA GLY A 152 4.37 0.32 1.97
C GLY A 152 2.94 0.73 1.68
N ILE A 153 2.58 1.97 2.03
CA ILE A 153 1.40 2.65 1.46
C ILE A 153 1.61 2.83 -0.06
N THR A 154 2.78 3.34 -0.42
CA THR A 154 3.28 3.40 -1.80
C THR A 154 4.59 2.62 -1.95
N GLY A 155 5.05 2.41 -3.17
CA GLY A 155 6.25 1.64 -3.46
C GLY A 155 6.74 1.79 -4.89
N TRP A 156 7.95 1.29 -5.14
CA TRP A 156 8.58 1.36 -6.47
C TRP A 156 7.74 0.69 -7.55
N ALA A 157 7.17 -0.49 -7.28
CA ALA A 157 6.28 -1.15 -8.22
C ALA A 157 5.02 -0.32 -8.50
N GLN A 158 4.36 0.21 -7.46
CA GLN A 158 3.18 1.06 -7.61
C GLN A 158 3.44 2.35 -8.41
N ALA A 159 4.68 2.86 -8.37
CA ALA A 159 5.07 4.08 -9.07
C ALA A 159 5.48 3.85 -10.54
N ASN A 160 5.79 2.62 -10.94
CA ASN A 160 6.37 2.31 -12.25
C ASN A 160 5.56 1.29 -13.07
N TYR A 161 4.67 0.53 -12.44
CA TYR A 161 3.98 -0.58 -13.08
C TYR A 161 2.48 -0.55 -12.76
N ALA A 162 1.67 -0.81 -13.79
CA ALA A 162 0.21 -0.82 -13.66
C ALA A 162 -0.25 -2.00 -12.78
N HIS A 163 -1.43 -1.85 -12.17
CA HIS A 163 -2.01 -2.93 -11.40
C HIS A 163 -2.39 -4.10 -12.32
N THR A 164 -2.14 -5.31 -11.88
CA THR A 164 -2.45 -6.53 -12.64
C THR A 164 -2.78 -7.68 -11.71
N LEU A 165 -3.69 -8.53 -12.17
CA LEU A 165 -4.09 -9.77 -11.48
C LEU A 165 -3.51 -11.02 -12.17
N THR A 166 -2.78 -10.86 -13.28
CA THR A 166 -2.16 -11.99 -13.98
C THR A 166 -0.88 -12.45 -13.27
N ILE A 167 -0.49 -13.71 -13.48
CA ILE A 167 0.75 -14.27 -12.93
C ILE A 167 1.95 -13.53 -13.54
N GLU A 168 1.97 -13.34 -14.85
CA GLU A 168 3.05 -12.69 -15.60
C GLU A 168 3.22 -11.24 -15.13
N GLY A 169 2.12 -10.53 -14.95
CA GLY A 169 2.16 -9.17 -14.45
C GLY A 169 2.64 -9.09 -13.00
N ASN A 170 2.31 -10.07 -12.15
CA ASN A 170 2.84 -10.14 -10.79
C ASN A 170 4.30 -10.58 -10.73
N LYS A 171 4.80 -11.34 -11.72
CA LYS A 171 6.24 -11.59 -11.90
C LYS A 171 6.99 -10.29 -12.21
N GLU A 172 6.47 -9.45 -13.09
CA GLU A 172 7.06 -8.13 -13.36
C GLU A 172 7.00 -7.23 -12.12
N LYS A 173 5.84 -7.16 -11.45
CA LYS A 173 5.70 -6.43 -10.19
C LYS A 173 6.71 -6.89 -9.13
N LEU A 174 6.93 -8.19 -9.00
CA LEU A 174 7.92 -8.76 -8.09
C LEU A 174 9.32 -8.24 -8.42
N LYS A 175 9.72 -8.13 -9.70
CA LYS A 175 11.03 -7.55 -10.08
C LYS A 175 11.19 -6.12 -9.55
N TYR A 176 10.15 -5.29 -9.62
CA TYR A 176 10.19 -3.94 -9.05
C TYR A 176 10.29 -3.94 -7.53
N ASP A 177 9.54 -4.81 -6.85
CA ASP A 177 9.60 -4.95 -5.39
C ASP A 177 11.01 -5.39 -4.94
N ILE A 178 11.59 -6.40 -5.60
CA ILE A 178 12.94 -6.89 -5.33
C ILE A 178 14.00 -5.85 -5.67
N TYR A 179 13.83 -5.11 -6.77
CA TYR A 179 14.73 -4.00 -7.09
C TYR A 179 14.77 -2.97 -5.97
N TYR A 180 13.61 -2.58 -5.43
CA TYR A 180 13.53 -1.64 -4.31
C TYR A 180 14.25 -2.17 -3.07
N ILE A 181 13.99 -3.42 -2.69
CA ILE A 181 14.63 -4.07 -1.53
C ILE A 181 16.16 -4.09 -1.69
N ASN A 182 16.64 -4.33 -2.90
CA ASN A 182 18.08 -4.39 -3.18
C ASN A 182 18.77 -3.03 -3.26
N HIS A 183 18.02 -1.93 -3.42
CA HIS A 183 18.54 -0.57 -3.66
C HIS A 183 17.95 0.47 -2.70
N LEU A 184 17.58 0.02 -1.49
CA LEU A 184 17.07 0.86 -0.41
C LEU A 184 17.95 2.10 -0.19
N SER A 185 17.39 3.28 -0.45
CA SER A 185 18.10 4.54 -0.32
C SER A 185 17.15 5.73 -0.25
N ILE A 186 17.57 6.81 0.41
CA ILE A 186 16.80 8.07 0.51
C ILE A 186 16.46 8.59 -0.89
N LYS A 187 17.42 8.52 -1.82
CA LYS A 187 17.23 8.98 -3.20
C LYS A 187 16.09 8.23 -3.89
N LEU A 188 16.04 6.90 -3.75
CA LEU A 188 14.98 6.10 -4.36
C LEU A 188 13.62 6.40 -3.72
N ASP A 189 13.58 6.57 -2.39
CA ASP A 189 12.37 6.95 -1.66
C ASP A 189 11.83 8.32 -2.10
N LEU A 190 12.71 9.33 -2.29
CA LEU A 190 12.32 10.64 -2.82
C LEU A 190 11.72 10.55 -4.24
N ILE A 191 12.29 9.72 -5.10
CA ILE A 191 11.74 9.50 -6.45
C ILE A 191 10.34 8.88 -6.36
N ILE A 192 10.15 7.90 -5.46
CA ILE A 192 8.84 7.28 -5.23
C ILE A 192 7.83 8.30 -4.73
N ILE A 193 8.21 9.17 -3.79
CA ILE A 193 7.35 10.24 -3.27
C ILE A 193 6.91 11.17 -4.40
N ILE A 194 7.84 11.67 -5.22
CA ILE A 194 7.52 12.58 -6.33
C ILE A 194 6.54 11.91 -7.32
N LYS A 195 6.79 10.66 -7.70
CA LYS A 195 5.89 9.90 -8.58
C LYS A 195 4.52 9.70 -7.94
N THR A 196 4.48 9.40 -6.65
CA THR A 196 3.23 9.20 -5.90
C THR A 196 2.42 10.49 -5.82
N LEU A 197 3.05 11.62 -5.50
CA LEU A 197 2.40 12.93 -5.49
C LEU A 197 1.82 13.29 -6.86
N LYS A 198 2.56 13.01 -7.94
CA LYS A 198 2.05 13.21 -9.30
C LYS A 198 0.76 12.39 -9.54
N VAL A 199 0.71 11.14 -9.09
CA VAL A 199 -0.51 10.30 -9.18
C VAL A 199 -1.63 10.86 -8.31
N ILE A 200 -1.36 11.27 -7.07
CA ILE A 200 -2.36 11.85 -6.16
C ILE A 200 -2.95 13.14 -6.76
N PHE A 201 -2.16 14.02 -7.36
CA PHE A 201 -2.67 15.28 -7.93
C PHE A 201 -3.33 15.11 -9.31
N THR A 202 -2.80 14.23 -10.17
CA THR A 202 -3.33 14.06 -11.54
C THR A 202 -4.41 13.00 -11.66
N GLY A 203 -4.48 12.06 -10.72
CA GLY A 203 -5.33 10.87 -10.78
C GLY A 203 -4.96 9.88 -11.89
N LYS A 204 -3.86 10.10 -12.64
CA LYS A 204 -3.40 9.19 -13.70
C LYS A 204 -2.82 7.91 -13.07
N ASN A 205 -3.16 6.73 -13.62
CA ASN A 205 -2.80 5.39 -13.11
C ASN A 205 -3.60 4.91 -11.87
N SER A 206 -4.88 5.30 -11.76
CA SER A 206 -5.77 4.88 -10.65
C SER A 206 -6.72 3.71 -11.00
N GLU A 207 -6.51 3.06 -12.15
CA GLU A 207 -7.20 1.82 -12.55
C GLU A 207 -6.18 0.71 -12.87
#